data_AF-A0AAE0AGM5-F1
#
_entry.id   AF-A0AAE0AGM5-F1
#
_cell.length_a   1.000
_cell.length_b   1.000
_cell.length_c   1.000
_cell.angle_alpha   90.00
_cell.angle_beta   90.00
_cell.angle_gamma   90.00
#
_symmetry.space_group_name_H-M   'P 1'
#
loop_
_entity.id
_entity.type
_entity.pdbx_description
1 polymer ?
#
loop_
_entity_poly.entity_id
_entity_poly.type
_entity_poly.pdbx_seq_one_letter_code
_entity_poly.pdbx_strand_id
1 'polypeptide(L)' 'MTKQETEQLVVKALSLASARDGATGGIVRTVTVNSQGVSKNFYPGPGDTEEDSEALTSYSE' A
#
# COMPACT_ATOMS: atom_id res chain seq x y z
N MET A 1 -6.46 -18.04 -0.08
CA MET A 1 -6.42 -16.59 0.00
C MET A 1 -6.86 -16.00 -1.32
N THR A 2 -7.81 -15.09 -1.27
CA THR A 2 -8.25 -14.30 -2.43
C THR A 2 -7.28 -13.12 -2.65
N LYS A 3 -7.35 -12.48 -3.83
CA LYS A 3 -6.58 -11.26 -4.13
C LYS A 3 -6.81 -10.20 -3.04
N GLN A 4 -8.07 -9.95 -2.72
CA GLN A 4 -8.50 -8.96 -1.71
C GLN A 4 -7.90 -9.25 -0.33
N GLU A 5 -8.02 -10.49 0.15
CA GLU A 5 -7.49 -10.88 1.46
C GLU A 5 -5.97 -10.79 1.52
N THR A 6 -5.29 -11.15 0.43
CA THR A 6 -3.83 -11.05 0.31
C THR A 6 -3.37 -9.61 0.40
N GLU A 7 -4.03 -8.74 -0.36
CA GLU A 7 -3.70 -7.33 -0.40
C GLU A 7 -3.88 -6.67 0.97
N GLN A 8 -5.02 -6.92 1.63
CA GLN A 8 -5.28 -6.42 2.98
C GLN A 8 -4.26 -6.94 4.00
N LEU A 9 -3.88 -8.22 3.90
CA LEU A 9 -2.89 -8.81 4.78
C LEU A 9 -1.52 -8.14 4.62
N VAL A 10 -1.06 -7.95 3.39
CA VAL A 10 0.25 -7.35 3.09
C VAL A 10 0.31 -5.90 3.55
N VAL A 11 -0.72 -5.10 3.23
CA VAL A 11 -0.79 -3.69 3.66
C VAL A 11 -0.75 -3.62 5.18
N LYS A 12 -1.60 -4.38 5.88
CA LYS A 12 -1.64 -4.39 7.35
C LYS A 12 -0.31 -4.80 7.98
N ALA A 13 0.33 -5.85 7.45
CA ALA A 13 1.60 -6.33 7.98
C ALA A 13 2.71 -5.28 7.82
N LEU A 14 2.80 -4.64 6.65
CA LEU A 14 3.83 -3.65 6.38
C LEU A 14 3.60 -2.33 7.14
N SER A 15 2.34 -1.89 7.29
CA SER A 15 2.01 -0.73 8.12
C SER A 15 2.42 -0.93 9.58
N LEU A 16 2.20 -2.14 10.12
CA LEU A 16 2.62 -2.47 11.49
C LEU A 16 4.15 -2.51 11.65
N ALA A 17 4.85 -3.06 10.66
CA ALA A 17 6.32 -3.06 10.65
C ALA A 17 6.89 -1.63 10.59
N SER A 18 6.34 -0.80 9.70
CA SER A 18 6.77 0.59 9.50
C SER A 18 6.55 1.44 10.75
N ALA A 19 5.48 1.20 11.51
CA ALA A 19 5.24 1.88 12.78
C ALA A 19 6.26 1.55 13.88
N ARG A 20 7.11 0.53 13.69
CA ARG A 20 8.10 0.07 14.68
C ARG A 20 9.54 0.22 14.22
N ASP A 21 9.76 0.23 12.91
CA ASP A 21 11.09 0.40 12.31
C ASP A 21 11.28 1.85 11.84
N GLY A 22 12.05 2.62 12.60
CA GLY A 22 12.35 4.02 12.31
C GLY A 22 13.23 4.26 11.06
N ALA A 23 13.74 3.20 10.42
CA ALA A 23 14.43 3.30 9.14
C ALA A 23 13.46 3.20 7.93
N THR A 24 12.22 2.80 8.16
CA THR A 24 11.17 2.63 7.13
C THR A 24 9.97 3.53 7.42
N GLY A 25 9.24 3.94 6.38
CA GLY A 25 8.08 4.83 6.55
C GLY A 25 7.54 5.37 5.23
N GLY A 26 6.59 6.29 5.31
CA GLY A 26 5.87 6.83 4.16
C GLY A 26 4.84 5.83 3.63
N ILE A 27 4.75 5.70 2.31
CA ILE A 27 3.64 5.03 1.63
C ILE A 27 3.92 3.55 1.37
N VAL A 28 2.88 2.73 1.43
CA VAL A 28 2.95 1.31 1.04
C VAL A 28 2.58 1.17 -0.44
N ARG A 29 3.53 0.73 -1.27
CA ARG A 29 3.29 0.44 -2.70
C ARG A 29 3.14 -1.04 -2.91
N THR A 30 2.03 -1.48 -3.49
CA THR A 30 1.81 -2.89 -3.85
C THR A 30 1.71 -3.05 -5.36
N VAL A 31 2.18 -4.19 -5.84
CA VAL A 31 1.99 -4.61 -7.23
C VAL A 31 1.42 -6.03 -7.21
N THR A 32 0.20 -6.18 -7.70
CA THR A 32 -0.41 -7.49 -7.92
C THR A 32 -0.15 -7.92 -9.36
N VAL A 33 0.45 -9.09 -9.54
CA VAL A 33 0.68 -9.72 -10.85
C VAL A 33 -0.12 -11.01 -10.92
N ASN A 34 -0.92 -11.19 -11.97
CA ASN A 34 -1.65 -12.42 -12.23
C ASN A 34 -1.82 -12.65 -13.74
N SER A 35 -2.54 -13.70 -14.13
CA SER A 35 -2.78 -14.03 -15.54
C SER A 35 -3.59 -12.96 -16.30
N GLN A 36 -4.27 -12.06 -15.60
CA GLN A 36 -5.04 -10.96 -16.19
C GLN A 36 -4.19 -9.69 -16.38
N GLY A 37 -2.99 -9.63 -15.81
CA GLY A 37 -2.06 -8.52 -15.98
C GLY A 37 -1.47 -8.03 -14.65
N VAL A 38 -1.17 -6.73 -14.62
CA VAL A 38 -0.48 -6.06 -13.51
C VAL A 38 -1.35 -4.93 -12.97
N SER A 39 -1.55 -4.90 -11.66
CA SER A 39 -2.26 -3.85 -10.93
C SER A 39 -1.30 -3.22 -9.92
N LYS A 40 -1.17 -1.91 -9.93
CA LYS A 40 -0.33 -1.15 -8.99
C LYS A 40 -1.25 -0.36 -8.06
N ASN A 41 -1.04 -0.46 -6.76
CA ASN A 41 -1.83 0.26 -5.76
C ASN A 41 -0.90 0.97 -4.76
N PHE A 42 -1.39 2.08 -4.23
CA PHE A 42 -0.66 2.94 -3.29
C PHE A 42 -1.53 3.12 -2.06
N TYR A 43 -0.95 2.88 -0.90
CA TYR A 43 -1.64 2.99 0.38
C TYR A 43 -0.92 4.01 1.27
N PRO A 44 -1.65 4.94 1.88
CA PRO A 44 -1.09 5.90 2.83
C PRO A 44 -0.42 5.19 4.02
N GLY A 45 0.65 5.79 4.52
CA GLY A 45 1.34 5.36 5.73
C GLY A 45 0.57 5.74 6.99
N PRO A 46 0.95 5.16 8.14
CA PRO A 46 0.40 5.57 9.43
C PRO A 46 0.77 7.04 9.74
N GLY A 47 -0.23 7.93 9.70
CA GLY A 47 -0.07 9.38 9.93
C GLY A 47 -0.52 10.24 8.75
N ASP A 48 -0.69 9.65 7.56
CA ASP A 48 -1.18 10.32 6.37
C ASP A 48 -2.72 10.46 6.41
N THR A 49 -3.23 11.59 5.91
CA THR A 49 -4.66 11.90 5.85
C THR A 49 -5.31 11.31 4.59
N GLU A 50 -6.65 11.30 4.52
CA GLU A 50 -7.37 10.87 3.31
C GLU A 50 -7.00 11.74 2.09
N GLU A 51 -6.72 13.04 2.28
CA GLU A 51 -6.26 13.95 1.23
C GLU A 51 -4.87 13.54 0.67
N ASP A 52 -3.97 13.09 1.55
CA ASP A 52 -2.66 12.57 1.14
C ASP A 52 -2.79 11.31 0.28
N SER A 53 -3.83 10.50 0.52
CA SER A 53 -4.08 9.26 -0.22
C SER A 53 -4.57 9.49 -1.66
N GLU A 54 -5.38 10.53 -1.89
CA GLU A 54 -5.87 10.90 -3.22
C GLU A 54 -4.74 11.45 -4.10
N ALA A 55 -3.86 12.27 -3.52
CA ALA A 55 -2.68 12.79 -4.20
C ALA A 55 -1.76 11.66 -4.68
N LEU A 56 -1.52 10.63 -3.86
CA LEU A 56 -0.68 9.49 -4.21
C LEU A 56 -1.20 8.67 -5.40
N THR A 57 -2.53 8.61 -5.55
CA THR A 57 -3.17 7.88 -6.64
C THR A 57 -2.95 8.61 -7.98
N SER A 58 -2.95 9.94 -7.98
CA SER A 58 -2.72 10.77 -9.18
C SER A 58 -1.30 10.71 -9.76
N TYR A 59 -0.29 10.41 -8.94
CA TYR A 59 1.11 10.27 -9.41
C TYR A 59 1.42 8.91 -10.06
N SER A 60 0.43 8.05 -10.21
CA SER A 60 0.59 6.68 -10.69
C SER A 60 0.18 6.46 -12.15
N GLU A 61 -0.31 7.51 -12.82
CA GLU A 61 -0.58 7.56 -14.26
C GLU A 61 0.68 7.84 -15.09
#